data_AF-A0A2V5W5W6-F1
#
_entry.id   AF-A0A2V5W5W6-F1
#
_cell.length_a   1.000
_cell.length_b   1.000
_cell.length_c   1.000
_cell.angle_alpha   90.00
_cell.angle_beta   90.00
_cell.angle_gamma   90.00
#
_symmetry.space_group_name_H-M   'P 1'
#
loop_
_entity.id
_entity.type
_entity.pdbx_description
1 polymer ?
#
loop_
_entity_poly.entity_id
_entity_poly.type
_entity_poly.pdbx_seq_one_letter_code
_entity_poly.pdbx_strand_id
1 'polypeptide(L)'
;MHPEIEQDHPGACPKCGMTLEPKTVGVEDEEEQKEIDSLSRKFWTALVLSVPVLTITMDHAIPGLHIDSIIPKHVGKWIEFALTTPVVLWAGGFFFTRAWRSIVNRSLNMFTLIAVGVGAAYFYSAIAVIAPGIFPDSFRSHGEVGLYFEAAAVITTLVLLGQLLEAKARSRTGQAIKALLGLAAKTAHRVRNGQEQEVSVNEIQKGDL
;
A
#
# COMPACT_ATOMS: atom_id res chain seq x y z
N MET A 1 -7.96 -13.11 -8.33
CA MET A 1 -8.75 -13.34 -7.10
C MET A 1 -8.86 -14.85 -6.90
N HIS A 2 -8.79 -15.34 -5.67
CA HIS A 2 -8.93 -16.77 -5.34
C HIS A 2 -10.33 -17.01 -4.76
N PRO A 3 -11.37 -17.21 -5.59
CA PRO A 3 -12.76 -17.32 -5.13
C PRO A 3 -12.99 -18.52 -4.22
N GLU A 4 -12.12 -19.52 -4.25
CA GLU A 4 -12.14 -20.70 -3.40
C GLU A 4 -11.68 -20.44 -1.95
N ILE A 5 -11.16 -19.25 -1.64
CA ILE A 5 -10.68 -18.89 -0.30
C ILE A 5 -11.74 -18.05 0.41
N GLU A 6 -12.31 -18.62 1.47
CA GLU A 6 -13.29 -17.98 2.35
C GLU A 6 -12.82 -18.11 3.79
N GLN A 7 -12.93 -17.03 4.56
CA GLN A 7 -12.57 -17.00 5.99
C GLN A 7 -13.65 -16.25 6.76
N ASP A 8 -13.90 -16.68 7.99
CA ASP A 8 -14.87 -16.05 8.89
C ASP A 8 -14.32 -14.79 9.59
N HIS A 9 -13.07 -14.41 9.29
CA HIS A 9 -12.40 -13.26 9.88
C HIS A 9 -11.69 -12.42 8.79
N PRO A 10 -11.49 -11.11 9.01
CA PRO A 10 -10.64 -10.29 8.16
C PRO A 10 -9.22 -10.84 8.11
N GLY A 11 -8.55 -10.72 6.97
CA GLY A 11 -7.23 -11.31 6.84
C GLY A 11 -6.62 -11.18 5.44
N ALA A 12 -5.41 -11.71 5.31
CA ALA A 12 -4.74 -11.86 4.04
C ALA A 12 -5.00 -13.25 3.47
N CYS A 13 -5.28 -13.32 2.17
CA CYS A 13 -5.41 -14.56 1.43
C CYS A 13 -4.14 -15.42 1.64
N PRO A 14 -4.28 -16.68 2.10
CA PRO A 14 -3.15 -17.55 2.38
C PRO A 14 -2.39 -17.95 1.12
N LYS A 15 -2.97 -17.78 -0.08
CA LYS A 15 -2.30 -18.07 -1.37
C LYS A 15 -1.48 -16.88 -1.90
N CYS A 16 -2.08 -15.70 -2.08
CA CYS A 16 -1.37 -14.55 -2.68
C CYS A 16 -1.00 -13.43 -1.69
N GLY A 17 -1.46 -13.48 -0.44
CA GLY A 17 -1.22 -12.43 0.54
C GLY A 17 -1.97 -11.11 0.31
N MET A 18 -2.86 -11.03 -0.70
CA MET A 18 -3.79 -9.91 -0.87
C MET A 18 -4.85 -9.92 0.24
N THR A 19 -5.35 -8.75 0.64
CA THR A 19 -6.44 -8.64 1.62
C THR A 19 -7.69 -9.36 1.10
N LEU A 20 -8.35 -10.15 1.94
CA LEU A 20 -9.61 -10.81 1.60
C LEU A 20 -10.74 -9.78 1.53
N GLU A 21 -11.64 -9.95 0.56
CA GLU A 21 -12.81 -9.10 0.41
C GLU A 21 -14.02 -9.74 1.12
N PRO A 22 -14.79 -8.97 1.90
CA PRO A 22 -15.96 -9.50 2.61
C PRO A 22 -17.07 -9.87 1.63
N LYS A 23 -17.67 -11.04 1.82
CA LYS A 23 -18.79 -11.52 1.00
C LYS A 23 -20.13 -10.88 1.35
N THR A 24 -20.29 -10.39 2.59
CA THR A 24 -21.54 -9.80 3.06
C THR A 24 -21.47 -8.29 3.03
N VAL A 25 -22.38 -7.67 2.27
CA VAL A 25 -22.53 -6.22 2.23
C VAL A 25 -23.20 -5.76 3.52
N GLY A 26 -22.45 -5.11 4.41
CA GLY A 26 -23.05 -4.47 5.59
C GLY A 26 -22.21 -4.35 6.85
N VAL A 27 -21.11 -5.10 7.00
CA VAL A 27 -20.53 -5.25 8.36
C VAL A 27 -19.44 -4.22 8.70
N GLU A 28 -18.56 -3.76 7.80
CA GLU A 28 -17.40 -2.97 8.25
C GLU A 28 -16.94 -1.85 7.28
N ASP A 29 -17.80 -0.85 7.02
CA ASP A 29 -17.37 0.42 6.36
C ASP A 29 -16.23 1.09 7.15
N GLU A 30 -16.19 0.87 8.47
CA GLU A 30 -15.15 1.38 9.34
C GLU A 30 -13.78 0.74 9.09
N GLU A 31 -13.71 -0.56 8.76
CA GLU A 31 -12.42 -1.21 8.49
C GLU A 31 -11.83 -0.80 7.14
N GLU A 32 -12.68 -0.71 6.11
CA GLU A 32 -12.27 -0.21 4.80
C GLU A 32 -11.78 1.24 4.90
N GLN A 33 -12.48 2.08 5.68
CA GLN A 33 -12.06 3.45 5.94
C GLN A 33 -10.73 3.49 6.73
N LYS A 34 -10.54 2.64 7.74
CA LYS A 34 -9.27 2.53 8.49
C LYS A 34 -8.12 2.10 7.58
N GLU A 35 -8.34 1.21 6.61
CA GLU A 35 -7.32 0.83 5.63
C GLU A 35 -6.92 2.01 4.75
N ILE A 36 -7.91 2.73 4.20
CA ILE A 36 -7.68 3.93 3.38
C ILE A 36 -6.93 5.00 4.17
N ASP A 37 -7.30 5.25 5.43
CA ASP A 37 -6.66 6.24 6.29
C ASP A 37 -5.22 5.84 6.65
N SER A 38 -4.98 4.55 6.87
CA SER A 38 -3.64 3.99 7.08
C SER A 38 -2.76 4.17 5.85
N LEU A 39 -3.25 3.84 4.65
CA LEU A 39 -2.55 4.02 3.39
C LEU A 39 -2.30 5.50 3.09
N SER A 40 -3.27 6.37 3.35
CA SER A 40 -3.18 7.82 3.16
C SER A 40 -2.07 8.42 4.02
N ARG A 41 -2.03 8.04 5.30
CA ARG A 41 -0.98 8.49 6.23
C ARG A 41 0.40 8.04 5.79
N LYS A 42 0.56 6.76 5.44
CA LYS A 42 1.82 6.21 4.94
C LYS A 42 2.26 6.91 3.66
N PHE A 43 1.35 7.16 2.73
CA PHE A 43 1.63 7.89 1.50
C PHE A 43 2.12 9.30 1.78
N TRP A 44 1.42 10.08 2.61
CA TRP A 44 1.82 11.45 2.91
C TRP A 44 3.15 11.52 3.66
N THR A 45 3.36 10.64 4.64
CA THR A 45 4.66 10.53 5.32
C THR A 45 5.77 10.17 4.33
N ALA A 46 5.53 9.18 3.45
CA ALA A 46 6.51 8.79 2.43
C ALA A 46 6.80 9.93 1.45
N LEU A 47 5.78 10.66 1.00
CA LEU A 47 5.94 11.79 0.09
C LEU A 47 6.78 12.90 0.71
N VAL A 48 6.46 13.31 1.94
CA VAL A 48 7.18 14.38 2.65
C VAL A 48 8.64 14.03 2.88
N LEU A 49 8.96 12.75 3.12
CA LEU A 49 10.34 12.29 3.33
C LEU A 49 11.09 12.03 2.02
N SER A 50 10.42 11.54 0.98
CA SER A 50 11.04 11.27 -0.34
C SER A 50 11.37 12.54 -1.10
N VAL A 51 10.63 13.64 -0.89
CA VAL A 51 10.91 14.92 -1.57
C VAL A 51 12.31 15.46 -1.22
N PRO A 52 12.71 15.61 0.07
CA PRO A 52 14.06 16.01 0.41
C PRO A 52 15.14 15.06 -0.14
N VAL A 53 14.93 13.75 -0.09
CA VAL A 53 15.88 12.75 -0.64
C VAL A 53 16.10 12.98 -2.13
N LEU A 54 15.02 13.19 -2.90
CA LEU A 54 15.09 13.50 -4.33
C LEU A 54 15.85 14.81 -4.56
N THR A 55 15.58 15.85 -3.76
CA THR A 55 16.24 17.16 -3.93
C THR A 55 17.73 17.12 -3.62
N ILE A 56 18.16 16.31 -2.65
CA ILE A 56 19.58 16.14 -2.31
C ILE A 56 20.29 15.37 -3.43
N THR A 57 19.65 14.33 -3.97
CA THR A 57 20.26 13.46 -5.00
C THR A 57 20.32 14.12 -6.38
N MET A 58 19.36 15.00 -6.69
CA MET A 58 19.27 15.70 -7.98
C MET A 58 19.82 17.13 -7.94
N ASP A 59 20.65 17.46 -6.95
CA ASP A 59 21.23 18.78 -6.75
C ASP A 59 21.94 19.32 -8.01
N HIS A 60 22.66 18.46 -8.72
CA HIS A 60 23.38 18.77 -9.94
C HIS A 60 22.48 18.94 -11.19
N ALA A 61 21.22 18.51 -11.13
CA ALA A 61 20.29 18.53 -12.26
C ALA A 61 19.40 19.79 -12.28
N ILE A 62 19.34 20.54 -11.17
CA ILE A 62 18.52 21.76 -11.05
C ILE A 62 19.44 22.99 -11.04
N PRO A 63 19.51 23.77 -12.14
CA PRO A 63 20.33 24.97 -12.20
C PRO A 63 19.89 25.97 -11.11
N GLY A 64 20.81 26.33 -10.20
CA GLY A 64 20.59 27.33 -9.14
C GLY A 64 20.48 26.77 -7.71
N LEU A 65 20.35 25.45 -7.52
CA LEU A 65 20.43 24.82 -6.20
C LEU A 65 21.87 24.39 -5.90
N HIS A 66 22.69 25.29 -5.35
CA HIS A 66 24.03 24.95 -4.87
C HIS A 66 23.99 24.28 -3.49
N ILE A 67 23.28 23.16 -3.35
CA ILE A 67 23.16 22.42 -2.09
C ILE A 67 24.54 21.88 -1.65
N ASP A 68 25.40 21.54 -2.62
CA ASP A 68 26.83 21.22 -2.44
C ASP A 68 27.61 22.23 -1.58
N SER A 69 27.18 23.51 -1.54
CA SER A 69 27.84 24.54 -0.72
C SER A 69 27.34 24.60 0.72
N ILE A 70 26.18 24.00 1.01
CA ILE A 70 25.47 24.06 2.29
C ILE A 70 25.61 22.74 3.05
N ILE A 71 25.59 21.61 2.34
CA ILE A 71 25.63 20.26 2.93
C ILE A 71 26.87 19.53 2.41
N PRO A 72 27.85 19.21 3.28
CA PRO A 72 28.97 18.36 2.89
C PRO A 72 28.46 17.01 2.40
N LYS A 73 29.05 16.49 1.31
CA LYS A 73 28.62 15.22 0.69
C LYS A 73 28.50 14.06 1.68
N HIS A 74 29.41 13.96 2.65
CA HIS A 74 29.32 12.93 3.70
C HIS A 74 28.02 13.04 4.53
N VAL A 75 27.57 14.25 4.86
CA VAL A 75 26.35 14.50 5.65
C VAL A 75 25.12 14.19 4.80
N GLY A 76 25.14 14.57 3.51
CA GLY A 76 24.06 14.29 2.57
C GLY A 76 23.68 12.80 2.53
N LYS A 77 24.69 11.92 2.45
CA LYS A 77 24.51 10.46 2.44
C LYS A 77 23.80 9.93 3.69
N TRP A 78 24.17 10.45 4.86
CA TRP A 78 23.54 10.06 6.13
C TRP A 78 22.12 10.61 6.24
N ILE A 79 21.86 11.81 5.71
CA ILE A 79 20.50 12.37 5.63
C ILE A 79 19.63 11.52 4.71
N GLU A 80 20.10 11.19 3.51
CA GLU A 80 19.37 10.32 2.57
C GLU A 80 19.04 8.96 3.22
N PHE A 81 20.02 8.34 3.87
CA PHE A 81 19.83 7.08 4.59
C PHE A 81 18.78 7.23 5.70
N ALA A 82 18.90 8.26 6.55
CA ALA A 82 17.99 8.50 7.66
C ALA A 82 16.55 8.78 7.22
N LEU A 83 16.35 9.53 6.13
CA LEU A 83 15.03 9.84 5.58
C LEU A 83 14.42 8.66 4.81
N THR A 84 15.23 7.91 4.07
CA THR A 84 14.74 6.80 3.24
C THR A 84 14.37 5.57 4.07
N THR A 85 15.05 5.37 5.20
CA THR A 85 14.80 4.24 6.11
C THR A 85 13.33 4.14 6.56
N PRO A 86 12.69 5.18 7.14
CA PRO A 86 11.27 5.13 7.49
C PRO A 86 10.34 5.04 6.27
N VAL A 87 10.73 5.59 5.11
CA VAL A 87 9.95 5.43 3.87
C VAL A 87 9.87 3.95 3.49
N VAL A 88 11.02 3.29 3.38
CA VAL A 88 11.09 1.90 2.90
C VAL A 88 10.60 0.92 3.95
N LEU A 89 11.10 1.01 5.19
CA LEU A 89 10.84 0.00 6.22
C LEU A 89 9.49 0.18 6.91
N TRP A 90 9.06 1.41 7.19
CA TRP A 90 7.80 1.66 7.89
C TRP A 90 6.63 1.86 6.92
N ALA A 91 6.73 2.83 5.99
CA ALA A 91 5.63 3.08 5.05
C ALA A 91 5.50 1.94 4.03
N GLY A 92 6.62 1.47 3.48
CA GLY A 92 6.71 0.35 2.53
C GLY A 92 6.73 -1.05 3.16
N GLY A 93 6.74 -1.18 4.49
CA GLY A 93 6.93 -2.46 5.18
C GLY A 93 5.95 -3.57 4.76
N PHE A 94 4.72 -3.21 4.40
CA PHE A 94 3.71 -4.18 3.96
C PHE A 94 4.00 -4.78 2.58
N PHE A 95 4.80 -4.12 1.74
CA PHE A 95 5.25 -4.68 0.46
C PHE A 95 6.13 -5.90 0.70
N PHE A 96 7.05 -5.81 1.65
CA PHE A 96 7.95 -6.90 2.02
C PHE A 96 7.20 -8.08 2.64
N THR A 97 6.21 -7.82 3.50
CA THR A 97 5.40 -8.91 4.07
C THR A 97 4.56 -9.63 3.00
N ARG A 98 3.98 -8.89 2.04
CA ARG A 98 3.25 -9.47 0.90
C ARG A 98 4.17 -10.22 -0.06
N ALA A 99 5.36 -9.68 -0.34
CA ALA A 99 6.39 -10.31 -1.15
C ALA A 99 6.87 -11.63 -0.53
N TRP A 100 7.13 -11.65 0.78
CA TRP A 100 7.55 -12.86 1.48
C TRP A 100 6.51 -13.98 1.35
N ARG A 101 5.21 -13.67 1.55
CA ARG A 101 4.13 -14.64 1.32
C ARG A 101 4.09 -15.12 -0.12
N SER A 102 4.23 -14.21 -1.09
CA SER A 102 4.25 -14.53 -2.52
C SER A 102 5.39 -15.49 -2.90
N ILE A 103 6.57 -15.32 -2.30
CA ILE A 103 7.72 -16.21 -2.48
C ILE A 103 7.47 -17.58 -1.84
N VAL A 104 7.02 -17.62 -0.57
CA VAL A 104 6.73 -18.86 0.16
C VAL A 104 5.68 -19.70 -0.58
N ASN A 105 4.64 -19.05 -1.11
CA ASN A 105 3.57 -19.71 -1.86
C ASN A 105 3.89 -19.96 -3.34
N ARG A 106 5.12 -19.64 -3.78
CA ARG A 106 5.57 -19.77 -5.18
C ARG A 106 4.66 -19.09 -6.21
N SER A 107 3.98 -18.02 -5.81
CA SER A 107 3.04 -17.26 -6.64
C SER A 107 3.56 -15.84 -6.84
N LEU A 108 4.62 -15.67 -7.64
CA LEU A 108 5.30 -14.39 -7.85
C LEU A 108 4.32 -13.33 -8.39
N ASN A 109 4.37 -12.13 -7.81
CA ASN A 109 3.44 -11.04 -8.11
C ASN A 109 4.13 -9.67 -8.07
N MET A 110 3.35 -8.60 -8.29
CA MET A 110 3.80 -7.20 -8.26
C MET A 110 4.60 -6.86 -6.99
N PHE A 111 4.17 -7.34 -5.82
CA PHE A 111 4.87 -7.07 -4.56
C PHE A 111 6.24 -7.71 -4.50
N THR A 112 6.43 -8.88 -5.12
CA THR A 112 7.74 -9.52 -5.19
C THR A 112 8.73 -8.70 -6.00
N LEU A 113 8.32 -8.20 -7.16
CA LEU A 113 9.16 -7.34 -8.00
C LEU A 113 9.54 -6.04 -7.27
N ILE A 114 8.55 -5.40 -6.64
CA ILE A 114 8.76 -4.15 -5.89
C ILE A 114 9.71 -4.38 -4.72
N ALA A 115 9.48 -5.44 -3.92
CA ALA A 115 10.31 -5.73 -2.76
C ALA A 115 11.75 -6.06 -3.14
N VAL A 116 11.97 -6.78 -4.26
CA VAL A 116 13.32 -7.05 -4.77
C VAL A 116 13.99 -5.76 -5.24
N GLY A 117 13.31 -4.94 -6.03
CA GLY A 117 13.88 -3.69 -6.56
C GLY A 117 14.19 -2.66 -5.47
N VAL A 118 13.19 -2.30 -4.66
CA VAL A 118 13.34 -1.35 -3.55
C VAL A 118 14.30 -1.89 -2.49
N GLY A 119 14.20 -3.18 -2.16
CA GLY A 119 15.10 -3.84 -1.23
C GLY A 119 16.55 -3.80 -1.70
N ALA A 120 16.81 -4.17 -2.96
CA ALA A 120 18.15 -4.13 -3.52
C ALA A 120 18.73 -2.71 -3.51
N ALA A 121 17.96 -1.71 -3.96
CA ALA A 121 18.39 -0.31 -3.95
C ALA A 121 18.68 0.20 -2.53
N TYR A 122 17.80 -0.09 -1.57
CA TYR A 122 17.97 0.34 -0.19
C TYR A 122 19.17 -0.35 0.49
N PHE A 123 19.28 -1.67 0.41
CA PHE A 123 20.37 -2.41 1.05
C PHE A 123 21.72 -2.10 0.42
N TYR A 124 21.81 -2.00 -0.91
CA TYR A 124 23.03 -1.58 -1.58
C TYR A 124 23.49 -0.21 -1.06
N SER A 125 22.58 0.76 -1.02
CA SER A 125 22.88 2.14 -0.59
C SER A 125 23.22 2.19 0.90
N ALA A 126 22.53 1.42 1.75
CA ALA A 126 22.84 1.32 3.16
C ALA A 126 24.25 0.76 3.41
N ILE A 127 24.65 -0.29 2.68
CA ILE A 127 26.00 -0.86 2.77
C ILE A 127 27.03 0.15 2.25
N ALA A 128 26.73 0.88 1.17
CA ALA A 128 27.59 1.92 0.63
C ALA A 128 27.84 3.07 1.62
N VAL A 129 26.87 3.41 2.48
CA VAL A 129 27.03 4.43 3.54
C VAL A 129 27.73 3.88 4.78
N ILE A 130 27.33 2.70 5.26
CA ILE A 130 27.81 2.16 6.55
C ILE A 130 29.20 1.52 6.41
N ALA A 131 29.45 0.85 5.28
CA ALA A 131 30.67 0.07 5.05
C ALA A 131 31.20 0.29 3.62
N PRO A 132 31.58 1.53 3.24
CA PRO A 132 32.12 1.83 1.91
C PRO A 132 33.38 1.02 1.59
N GLY A 133 34.11 0.58 2.62
CA GLY A 133 35.29 -0.28 2.58
C GLY A 133 35.12 -1.59 1.80
N ILE A 134 33.90 -2.12 1.72
CA ILE A 134 33.59 -3.41 1.06
C ILE A 134 33.63 -3.28 -0.47
N PHE A 135 33.37 -2.07 -1.00
CA PHE A 135 33.34 -1.84 -2.44
C PHE A 135 34.75 -1.68 -3.00
N PRO A 136 35.08 -2.32 -4.15
CA PRO A 136 36.35 -2.12 -4.84
C PRO A 136 36.55 -0.65 -5.25
N ASP A 137 37.80 -0.22 -5.36
CA ASP A 137 38.12 1.17 -5.77
C ASP A 137 37.58 1.52 -7.15
N SER A 138 37.39 0.54 -8.05
CA SER A 138 36.76 0.75 -9.36
C SER A 138 35.29 1.19 -9.29
N PHE A 139 34.60 0.92 -8.17
CA PHE A 139 33.22 1.35 -7.93
C PHE A 139 33.15 2.71 -7.20
N ARG A 140 34.30 3.28 -6.80
CA ARG A 140 34.37 4.57 -6.11
C ARG A 140 34.75 5.66 -7.11
N SER A 141 33.80 6.50 -7.48
CA SER A 141 34.11 7.72 -8.23
C SER A 141 34.44 8.81 -7.22
N HIS A 142 35.63 9.39 -7.31
CA HIS A 142 36.10 10.43 -6.38
C HIS A 142 36.08 9.99 -4.90
N GLY A 143 36.36 8.71 -4.63
CA GLY A 143 36.36 8.13 -3.28
C GLY A 143 34.99 7.74 -2.74
N GLU A 144 33.92 7.95 -3.53
CA GLU A 144 32.54 7.75 -3.08
C GLU A 144 31.81 6.72 -3.95
N VAL A 145 31.03 5.87 -3.28
CA VAL A 145 30.12 4.92 -3.95
C VAL A 145 28.79 5.64 -4.24
N GLY A 146 28.24 5.42 -5.44
CA GLY A 146 26.93 5.93 -5.82
C GLY A 146 25.82 5.37 -4.94
N LEU A 147 24.78 6.15 -4.68
CA LEU A 147 23.63 5.77 -3.87
C LEU A 147 22.37 5.70 -4.74
N TYR A 148 21.38 4.94 -4.27
CA TYR A 148 20.09 4.72 -4.91
C TYR A 148 18.93 4.88 -3.92
N PHE A 149 19.11 5.72 -2.90
CA PHE A 149 18.09 5.98 -1.89
C PHE A 149 16.88 6.70 -2.50
N GLU A 150 17.10 7.59 -3.47
CA GLU A 150 16.06 8.28 -4.23
C GLU A 150 15.17 7.28 -4.99
N ALA A 151 15.77 6.29 -5.65
CA ALA A 151 15.03 5.28 -6.38
C ALA A 151 14.15 4.46 -5.41
N ALA A 152 14.71 4.01 -4.30
CA ALA A 152 13.98 3.26 -3.28
C ALA A 152 12.81 4.09 -2.69
N ALA A 153 13.07 5.35 -2.34
CA ALA A 153 12.10 6.25 -1.72
C ALA A 153 10.96 6.60 -2.70
N VAL A 154 11.29 6.98 -3.93
CA VAL A 154 10.31 7.38 -4.95
C VAL A 154 9.43 6.20 -5.37
N ILE A 155 10.01 5.04 -5.66
CA ILE A 155 9.25 3.84 -6.03
C ILE A 155 8.27 3.49 -4.90
N THR A 156 8.74 3.49 -3.65
CA THR A 156 7.88 3.21 -2.48
C THR A 156 6.71 4.19 -2.39
N THR A 157 6.97 5.49 -2.55
CA THR A 157 5.93 6.54 -2.52
C THR A 157 4.91 6.39 -3.66
N LEU A 158 5.36 6.11 -4.89
CA LEU A 158 4.47 5.94 -6.05
C LEU A 158 3.61 4.68 -5.94
N VAL A 159 4.16 3.58 -5.42
CA VAL A 159 3.39 2.37 -5.17
C VAL A 159 2.34 2.62 -4.08
N LEU A 160 2.70 3.32 -3.00
CA LEU A 160 1.74 3.73 -1.96
C LEU A 160 0.60 4.56 -2.53
N LEU A 161 0.91 5.51 -3.43
CA LEU A 161 -0.10 6.29 -4.14
C LEU A 161 -1.03 5.39 -4.96
N GLY A 162 -0.48 4.46 -5.74
CA GLY A 162 -1.26 3.51 -6.53
C GLY A 162 -2.22 2.70 -5.66
N GLN A 163 -1.74 2.15 -4.54
CA GLN A 163 -2.57 1.40 -3.58
C GLN A 163 -3.65 2.28 -2.93
N LEU A 164 -3.35 3.54 -2.62
CA LEU A 164 -4.33 4.48 -2.08
C LEU A 164 -5.43 4.82 -3.09
N LEU A 165 -5.06 5.06 -4.35
CA LEU A 165 -6.01 5.33 -5.42
C LEU A 165 -6.90 4.11 -5.70
N GLU A 166 -6.30 2.91 -5.72
CA GLU A 166 -7.01 1.65 -5.88
C GLU A 166 -8.02 1.42 -4.76
N ALA A 167 -7.62 1.57 -3.49
CA ALA A 167 -8.52 1.42 -2.35
C ALA A 167 -9.67 2.44 -2.37
N LYS A 168 -9.38 3.71 -2.68
CA LYS A 168 -10.42 4.75 -2.81
C LYS A 168 -11.39 4.48 -3.94
N ALA A 169 -10.91 3.99 -5.08
CA ALA A 169 -11.75 3.68 -6.23
C ALA A 169 -12.70 2.51 -5.89
N ARG A 170 -12.18 1.45 -5.26
CA ARG A 170 -12.98 0.28 -4.84
C ARG A 170 -14.03 0.63 -3.79
N SER A 171 -13.68 1.42 -2.77
CA SER A 171 -14.66 1.80 -1.73
C SER A 171 -15.81 2.62 -2.32
N ARG A 172 -15.52 3.55 -3.25
CA ARG A 172 -16.57 4.32 -3.94
C ARG A 172 -17.52 3.43 -4.75
N THR A 173 -17.01 2.46 -5.49
CA THR A 173 -17.86 1.54 -6.26
C THR A 173 -18.65 0.60 -5.34
N GLY A 174 -18.03 0.14 -4.25
CA GLY A 174 -18.69 -0.68 -3.22
C GLY A 174 -19.85 0.04 -2.55
N GLN A 175 -19.66 1.31 -2.17
CA GLN A 175 -20.71 2.14 -1.57
C GLN A 175 -21.91 2.34 -2.50
N ALA A 176 -21.68 2.55 -3.80
CA ALA A 176 -22.77 2.68 -4.78
C ALA A 176 -23.59 1.38 -4.90
N ILE A 177 -22.93 0.22 -4.94
CA ILE A 177 -23.62 -1.09 -4.96
C ILE A 177 -24.37 -1.31 -3.64
N LYS A 178 -23.78 -0.95 -2.50
CA LYS A 178 -24.41 -1.02 -1.17
C LYS A 178 -25.67 -0.15 -1.09
N ALA A 179 -25.64 1.06 -1.65
CA ALA A 179 -26.81 1.94 -1.72
C ALA A 179 -27.95 1.30 -2.53
N LEU A 180 -27.64 0.66 -3.66
CA LEU A 180 -28.64 -0.05 -4.46
C LEU A 180 -29.22 -1.26 -3.71
N LEU A 181 -28.39 -2.06 -3.03
CA LEU A 181 -28.85 -3.18 -2.21
C LEU A 181 -29.66 -2.73 -0.99
N GLY A 182 -29.32 -1.56 -0.42
CA GLY A 182 -30.04 -0.96 0.70
C GLY A 182 -31.46 -0.51 0.35
N LEU A 183 -31.74 -0.22 -0.93
CA LEU A 183 -33.07 0.12 -1.44
C LEU A 183 -33.98 -1.12 -1.59
N ALA A 184 -33.45 -2.34 -1.50
CA ALA A 184 -34.28 -3.53 -1.53
C ALA A 184 -35.18 -3.60 -0.28
N ALA A 185 -36.47 -3.85 -0.48
CA ALA A 185 -37.42 -4.02 0.62
C ALA A 185 -36.98 -5.19 1.51
N LYS A 186 -36.92 -4.94 2.82
CA LYS A 186 -36.55 -5.95 3.83
C LYS A 186 -37.77 -6.55 4.51
N THR A 187 -38.84 -5.76 4.60
CA THR A 187 -40.14 -6.15 5.15
C THR A 187 -41.24 -5.94 4.11
N ALA A 188 -42.31 -6.72 4.26
CA ALA A 188 -43.52 -6.63 3.47
C ALA A 188 -44.72 -6.78 4.40
N HIS A 189 -45.83 -6.11 4.08
CA HIS A 189 -47.10 -6.33 4.75
C HIS A 189 -47.85 -7.43 4.01
N ARG A 190 -48.12 -8.54 4.71
CA ARG A 190 -48.91 -9.67 4.20
C ARG A 190 -50.29 -9.68 4.85
N VAL A 191 -51.33 -9.81 4.05
CA VAL A 191 -52.72 -9.94 4.49
C VAL A 191 -53.10 -11.41 4.56
N ARG A 192 -53.36 -11.91 5.78
CA ARG A 192 -53.82 -13.28 6.01
C ARG A 192 -55.06 -13.27 6.89
N ASN A 193 -56.15 -13.92 6.43
CA ASN A 193 -57.44 -13.94 7.13
C ASN A 193 -58.02 -12.54 7.44
N GLY A 194 -57.76 -11.55 6.58
CA GLY A 194 -58.22 -10.17 6.77
C GLY A 194 -57.42 -9.37 7.81
N GLN A 195 -56.32 -9.91 8.33
CA GLN A 195 -55.39 -9.18 9.20
C GLN A 195 -54.06 -8.95 8.47
N GLU A 196 -53.53 -7.75 8.61
CA GLU A 196 -52.24 -7.34 8.07
C GLU A 196 -51.12 -7.70 9.05
N GLN A 197 -50.07 -8.33 8.56
CA GLN A 197 -48.90 -8.74 9.34
C GLN A 197 -47.64 -8.29 8.62
N GLU A 198 -46.77 -7.56 9.32
CA GLU A 198 -45.44 -7.24 8.80
C GLU A 198 -44.54 -8.49 8.91
N VAL A 199 -44.01 -8.94 7.79
CA VAL A 199 -43.16 -10.13 7.66
C VAL A 199 -41.90 -9.79 6.88
N SER A 200 -40.85 -10.60 7.00
CA SER A 200 -39.66 -10.41 6.16
C SER A 200 -40.00 -10.73 4.70
N VAL A 201 -39.40 -10.00 3.75
CA VAL A 201 -39.54 -10.30 2.31
C VAL A 201 -39.11 -11.74 1.99
N ASN A 202 -38.19 -12.33 2.75
CA ASN A 202 -37.78 -13.73 2.59
C ASN A 202 -38.86 -14.75 2.97
N GLU A 203 -39.90 -14.33 3.72
CA GLU A 203 -41.00 -15.17 4.17
C GLU A 203 -42.24 -15.08 3.26
N ILE A 204 -42.21 -14.20 2.25
CA ILE A 204 -43.28 -14.02 1.27
C ILE A 204 -43.26 -15.18 0.25
N GLN A 205 -44.43 -15.78 0.03
CA GLN A 205 -44.62 -16.84 -0.96
C GLN A 205 -45.46 -16.37 -2.15
N LYS A 206 -45.30 -17.07 -3.29
CA LYS A 206 -46.08 -16.77 -4.50
C LYS A 206 -47.57 -17.03 -4.23
N GLY A 207 -48.37 -15.97 -4.27
CA GLY A 207 -49.81 -16.01 -3.97
C GLY A 207 -50.19 -15.39 -2.63
N ASP A 208 -49.22 -14.95 -1.82
CA ASP A 208 -49.48 -14.06 -0.68
C ASP A 208 -50.06 -12.73 -1.20
N LEU A 209 -51.08 -12.24 -0.49
CA LEU A 209 -51.70 -10.92 -0.67
C LEU A 209 -51.12 -9.92 0.33
#